data_AF-A0A972T831-F1
#
_entry.id   AF-A0A972T831-F1
#
_cell.length_a   1.000
_cell.length_b   1.000
_cell.length_c   1.000
_cell.angle_alpha   90.00
_cell.angle_beta   90.00
_cell.angle_gamma   90.00
#
_symmetry.space_group_name_H-M   'P 1'
#
loop_
_entity.id
_entity.type
_entity.pdbx_description
1 polymer ?
#
loop_
_entity_poly.entity_id
_entity_poly.type
_entity_poly.pdbx_seq_one_letter_code
_entity_poly.pdbx_strand_id
1 'polypeptide(L)'
;MGQGPAIYVADSGTLSDPRLIRFLAETAEKHNIPYQFRQPGAGGTDASQIHKQREGIPSISISVPGRYPHTPLMIARLDDWQNTLALMHAALQTISPDLLKRPR
;
A
#
# COMPACT_ATOMS: atom_id res chain seq x y z
N MET A 1 2.70 -8.66 10.95
CA MET A 1 2.11 -9.94 10.45
C MET A 1 0.90 -10.26 11.30
N GLY A 2 -0.16 -10.80 10.70
CA GLY A 2 -1.42 -11.16 11.36
C GLY A 2 -2.44 -10.02 11.44
N GLN A 3 -2.21 -8.93 10.71
CA GLN A 3 -3.06 -7.74 10.69
C GLN A 3 -3.38 -7.31 9.25
N GLY A 4 -3.22 -8.21 8.28
CA GLY A 4 -3.53 -7.96 6.87
C GLY A 4 -2.47 -7.13 6.13
N PRO A 5 -2.78 -6.62 4.92
CA PRO A 5 -1.88 -5.82 4.09
C PRO A 5 -1.25 -4.65 4.83
N ALA A 6 0.02 -4.40 4.52
CA ALA A 6 0.75 -3.22 4.98
C ALA A 6 0.62 -2.08 3.98
N ILE A 7 -0.08 -1.01 4.34
CA ILE A 7 -0.23 0.22 3.55
C ILE A 7 0.87 1.21 3.96
N TYR A 8 1.66 1.68 3.01
CA TYR A 8 2.82 2.52 3.30
C TYR A 8 2.38 3.98 3.39
N VAL A 9 2.66 4.62 4.51
CA VAL A 9 2.45 6.07 4.68
C VAL A 9 3.66 6.83 4.15
N ALA A 10 4.85 6.36 4.52
CA ALA A 10 6.12 6.86 4.03
C ALA A 10 7.16 5.75 4.05
N ASP A 11 8.23 5.90 3.28
CA ASP A 11 9.48 5.13 3.35
C ASP A 11 10.69 6.08 3.24
N SER A 12 11.92 5.56 3.22
CA SER A 12 13.12 6.42 3.20
C SER A 12 13.23 7.33 1.97
N GLY A 13 12.52 7.01 0.88
CA GLY A 13 12.57 7.74 -0.37
C GLY A 13 11.25 8.34 -0.82
N THR A 14 10.13 8.03 -0.15
CA THR A 14 8.76 8.28 -0.62
C THR A 14 7.84 8.76 0.49
N LEU A 15 7.10 9.84 0.21
CA LEU A 15 5.87 10.17 0.92
C LEU A 15 4.70 9.71 0.04
N SER A 16 3.88 8.77 0.53
CA SER A 16 2.78 8.24 -0.27
C SER A 16 1.64 9.26 -0.42
N ASP A 17 0.93 9.22 -1.53
CA ASP A 17 -0.17 10.17 -1.78
C ASP A 17 -1.29 9.96 -0.75
N PRO A 18 -1.66 10.97 0.06
CA PRO A 18 -2.66 10.82 1.11
C PRO A 18 -4.05 10.40 0.60
N ARG A 19 -4.37 10.70 -0.67
CA ARG A 19 -5.63 10.30 -1.30
C ARG A 19 -5.66 8.79 -1.53
N LEU A 20 -4.54 8.22 -1.98
CA LEU A 20 -4.39 6.78 -2.17
C LEU A 20 -4.40 6.03 -0.83
N ILE A 21 -3.77 6.60 0.21
CA ILE A 21 -3.81 6.03 1.57
C ILE A 21 -5.26 5.94 2.06
N ARG A 22 -6.02 7.04 2.00
CA ARG A 22 -7.43 7.08 2.43
C ARG A 22 -8.27 6.11 1.62
N PHE A 23 -8.13 6.11 0.30
CA PHE A 23 -8.87 5.21 -0.57
C PHE A 23 -8.70 3.74 -0.19
N LEU A 24 -7.47 3.29 0.06
CA LEU A 24 -7.22 1.91 0.45
C LEU A 24 -7.73 1.60 1.86
N ALA A 25 -7.57 2.52 2.82
CA ALA A 25 -8.09 2.36 4.17
C ALA A 25 -9.63 2.26 4.17
N GLU A 26 -10.31 3.20 3.51
CA GLU A 26 -11.77 3.21 3.37
C GLU A 26 -12.28 1.97 2.62
N THR A 27 -11.55 1.51 1.61
CA THR A 27 -11.88 0.24 0.91
C THR A 27 -11.76 -0.95 1.86
N ALA A 28 -10.69 -1.01 2.65
CA ALA A 28 -10.49 -2.08 3.63
C ALA A 28 -11.59 -2.07 4.69
N GLU A 29 -11.92 -0.91 5.25
CA GLU A 29 -13.01 -0.73 6.22
C GLU A 29 -14.37 -1.15 5.65
N LYS A 30 -14.72 -0.68 4.44
CA LYS A 30 -15.99 -1.01 3.76
C LYS A 30 -16.16 -2.51 3.55
N HIS A 31 -15.07 -3.23 3.28
CA HIS A 31 -15.07 -4.67 3.02
C HIS A 31 -14.72 -5.52 4.24
N ASN A 32 -14.56 -4.92 5.43
CA ASN A 32 -14.13 -5.59 6.67
C ASN A 32 -12.81 -6.36 6.52
N ILE A 33 -11.87 -5.81 5.74
CA ILE A 33 -10.55 -6.39 5.52
C ILE A 33 -9.58 -5.79 6.54
N PRO A 34 -8.90 -6.59 7.39
CA PRO A 34 -7.90 -6.06 8.30
C PRO A 34 -6.74 -5.46 7.51
N TYR A 35 -6.16 -4.37 7.98
CA TYR A 35 -4.97 -3.77 7.39
C TYR A 35 -4.12 -3.12 8.49
N GLN A 36 -2.87 -2.80 8.15
CA GLN A 36 -1.97 -2.08 9.05
C GLN A 36 -1.23 -0.98 8.29
N PHE A 37 -0.94 0.11 8.97
CA PHE A 37 -0.03 1.12 8.42
C PHE A 37 1.41 0.71 8.64
N ARG A 38 2.23 0.95 7.62
CA ARG A 38 3.67 0.69 7.65
C ARG A 38 4.44 1.97 7.39
N GLN A 39 5.42 2.19 8.25
CA GLN A 39 6.48 3.17 8.06
C GLN A 39 7.81 2.43 8.26
N PRO A 40 8.47 1.97 7.18
CA PRO A 40 9.79 1.40 7.29
C PRO A 40 10.78 2.47 7.77
N GLY A 41 11.86 2.04 8.44
CA GLY A 41 13.01 2.91 8.73
C GLY A 41 13.80 3.21 7.45
N ALA A 42 15.04 2.70 7.36
CA ALA A 42 15.93 2.99 6.23
C ALA A 42 15.53 2.36 4.87
N GLY A 43 14.56 1.44 4.85
CA GLY A 43 14.12 0.76 3.62
C GLY A 43 13.28 1.64 2.71
N GLY A 44 13.43 1.46 1.40
CA GLY A 44 12.67 2.17 0.35
C GLY A 44 11.97 1.20 -0.60
N THR A 45 11.18 1.76 -1.52
CA THR A 45 10.47 1.01 -2.57
C THR A 45 10.67 1.68 -3.94
N ASP A 46 10.26 1.01 -5.02
CA ASP A 46 10.31 1.56 -6.38
C ASP A 46 9.51 2.87 -6.52
N ALA A 47 8.53 3.07 -5.64
CA ALA A 47 7.76 4.30 -5.54
C ALA A 47 8.67 5.54 -5.35
N SER A 48 9.86 5.37 -4.75
CA SER A 48 10.82 6.46 -4.51
C SER A 48 11.32 7.15 -5.78
N GLN A 49 11.35 6.42 -6.89
CA GLN A 49 11.72 6.92 -8.20
C GLN A 49 10.48 7.28 -9.02
N ILE A 50 9.40 6.50 -8.91
CA ILE A 50 8.16 6.69 -9.67
C ILE A 50 7.50 8.03 -9.35
N HIS A 51 7.32 8.36 -8.06
CA HIS A 51 6.57 9.57 -7.70
C HIS A 51 7.27 10.88 -8.08
N LYS A 52 8.59 10.83 -8.36
CA LYS A 52 9.40 11.99 -8.76
C LYS A 52 9.40 12.23 -10.26
N GLN A 53 8.81 11.34 -11.05
CA GLN A 53 8.79 11.48 -12.50
C GLN A 53 7.81 12.57 -12.95
N ARG A 54 8.18 13.30 -14.01
CA ARG A 54 7.36 14.35 -14.64
C ARG A 54 6.92 15.41 -13.62
N GLU A 55 5.63 15.73 -13.57
CA GLU A 55 5.03 16.68 -12.62
C GLU A 55 4.67 16.03 -11.27
N GLY A 56 5.10 14.78 -11.07
CA GLY A 56 4.77 13.96 -9.91
C GLY A 56 3.72 12.92 -10.23
N ILE A 57 4.05 11.63 -10.06
CA ILE A 57 3.11 10.52 -10.24
C ILE A 57 2.55 10.13 -8.86
N PRO A 58 1.23 10.30 -8.60
CA PRO A 58 0.60 9.81 -7.38
C PRO A 58 0.92 8.32 -7.18
N SER A 59 1.59 7.99 -6.08
CA SER A 59 2.12 6.65 -5.82
C SER A 59 1.87 6.24 -4.38
N ILE A 60 1.69 4.94 -4.18
CA ILE A 60 1.61 4.30 -2.86
C ILE A 60 2.18 2.89 -2.97
N SER A 61 2.85 2.44 -1.91
CA SER A 61 3.35 1.07 -1.80
C SER A 61 2.46 0.25 -0.85
N ILE A 62 2.22 -1.01 -1.20
CA ILE A 62 1.43 -1.97 -0.43
C ILE A 62 2.20 -3.28 -0.44
N SER A 63 2.27 -3.98 0.70
CA SER A 63 2.93 -5.29 0.74
C SER A 63 2.21 -6.29 1.63
N VAL A 64 2.45 -7.57 1.32
CA VAL A 64 2.18 -8.67 2.23
C VAL A 64 3.24 -8.64 3.35
N PRO A 65 2.86 -8.49 4.63
CA PRO A 65 3.82 -8.60 5.73
C PRO A 65 4.52 -9.96 5.74
N GLY A 66 5.85 -9.93 5.88
CA GLY A 66 6.65 -11.15 5.99
C GLY A 66 7.93 -10.92 6.78
N ARG A 67 8.66 -12.02 7.02
CA ARG A 67 9.98 -12.05 7.66
C ARG A 67 11.04 -12.55 6.69
N TYR A 68 12.26 -12.07 6.92
CA TYR A 68 13.45 -12.39 6.12
C TYR A 68 13.32 -12.03 4.62
N PRO A 69 12.83 -10.81 4.27
CA PRO A 69 12.90 -10.36 2.88
C PRO A 69 14.37 -10.31 2.42
N HIS A 70 14.60 -10.55 1.12
CA HIS A 70 15.94 -10.60 0.51
C HIS A 70 16.86 -11.74 0.99
N THR A 71 16.29 -12.78 1.58
CA THR A 71 17.00 -14.05 1.85
C THR A 71 16.49 -15.14 0.90
N PRO A 72 17.17 -16.31 0.80
CA PRO A 72 16.69 -17.42 -0.03
C PRO A 72 15.31 -17.96 0.37
N LEU A 73 14.88 -17.73 1.61
CA LEU A 73 13.61 -18.19 2.16
C LEU A 73 12.90 -17.07 2.94
N MET A 74 11.81 -16.56 2.36
CA MET A 74 10.92 -15.59 3.01
C MET A 74 9.72 -16.29 3.61
N ILE A 75 9.23 -15.79 4.75
CA ILE A 75 8.03 -16.33 5.42
C ILE A 75 6.93 -15.26 5.43
N ALA A 76 5.73 -15.63 5.03
CA ALA A 76 4.51 -14.82 5.12
C ALA A 76 3.36 -15.63 5.76
N ARG A 77 2.36 -14.95 6.30
CA ARG A 77 1.10 -15.62 6.71
C ARG A 77 0.17 -15.73 5.53
N LEU A 78 -0.46 -16.90 5.37
CA LEU A 78 -1.44 -17.10 4.30
C LEU A 78 -2.61 -16.11 4.42
N ASP A 79 -3.11 -15.86 5.64
CA ASP A 79 -4.18 -14.89 5.88
C ASP A 79 -3.77 -13.47 5.47
N ASP A 80 -2.53 -13.05 5.73
CA ASP A 80 -2.04 -11.73 5.34
C ASP A 80 -1.99 -11.61 3.80
N TRP A 81 -1.60 -12.68 3.11
CA TRP A 81 -1.60 -12.76 1.65
C TRP A 81 -3.02 -12.70 1.07
N GLN A 82 -3.96 -13.49 1.62
CA GLN A 82 -5.35 -13.52 1.19
C GLN A 82 -6.03 -12.16 1.40
N ASN A 83 -5.82 -11.52 2.55
CA ASN A 83 -6.35 -10.18 2.81
C ASN A 83 -5.73 -9.12 1.88
N THR A 84 -4.46 -9.27 1.51
CA THR A 84 -3.81 -8.38 0.53
C THR A 84 -4.46 -8.54 -0.84
N LEU A 85 -4.70 -9.78 -1.29
CA LEU A 85 -5.41 -10.05 -2.54
C LEU A 85 -6.83 -9.48 -2.51
N ALA A 86 -7.57 -9.70 -1.43
CA ALA A 86 -8.93 -9.19 -1.25
C ALA A 86 -8.97 -7.66 -1.33
N LEU A 87 -8.05 -6.97 -0.64
CA LEU A 87 -7.99 -5.51 -0.66
C LEU A 87 -7.67 -4.99 -2.06
N MET A 88 -6.69 -5.58 -2.76
CA MET A 88 -6.32 -5.13 -4.11
C MET A 88 -7.45 -5.38 -5.10
N HIS A 89 -8.14 -6.52 -5.00
CA HIS A 89 -9.30 -6.81 -5.83
C HIS A 89 -10.42 -5.78 -5.61
N ALA A 90 -10.82 -5.52 -4.35
CA ALA A 90 -11.87 -4.55 -4.03
C ALA A 90 -11.50 -3.11 -4.47
N ALA A 91 -10.24 -2.71 -4.26
CA ALA A 91 -9.74 -1.40 -4.67
C ALA A 91 -9.78 -1.24 -6.19
N LEU A 92 -9.28 -2.22 -6.94
CA LEU A 92 -9.25 -2.16 -8.41
C LEU A 92 -10.64 -2.14 -9.05
N GLN A 93 -11.66 -2.68 -8.38
CA GLN A 93 -13.05 -2.61 -8.86
C GLN A 93 -13.67 -1.21 -8.78
N THR A 94 -13.12 -0.33 -7.93
CA THR A 94 -13.74 0.97 -7.63
C THR A 94 -12.82 2.17 -7.89
N ILE A 95 -11.54 1.94 -8.18
CA ILE A 95 -10.59 2.99 -8.49
C ILE A 95 -11.03 3.78 -9.73
N SER A 96 -11.02 5.10 -9.63
CA SER A 96 -11.34 5.99 -10.76
C SER A 96 -10.39 7.20 -10.77
N PRO A 97 -10.23 7.88 -11.93
CA PRO A 97 -9.47 9.13 -12.01
C PRO A 97 -9.97 10.24 -11.08
N ASP A 98 -11.23 10.19 -10.63
CA ASP A 98 -11.82 11.19 -9.74
C ASP A 98 -11.09 11.26 -8.40
N LEU A 99 -10.50 10.13 -7.96
CA LEU A 99 -9.68 10.02 -6.75
C LEU A 99 -8.53 11.04 -6.73
N LEU A 100 -8.00 11.40 -7.91
CA LEU A 100 -6.85 12.28 -8.05
C LEU A 100 -7.24 13.72 -8.39
N LYS A 101 -8.54 14.04 -8.48
CA LYS A 101 -8.99 15.43 -8.62
C LYS A 101 -8.71 16.16 -7.32
N ARG A 102 -8.10 17.35 -7.40
CA ARG A 102 -7.96 18.22 -6.23
C ARG A 102 -9.35 18.75 -5.84
N PRO A 103 -9.68 18.84 -4.54
CA PRO A 103 -10.81 19.68 -4.14
C PRO A 103 -10.55 21.08 -4.68
N ARG A 104 -11.56 21.64 -5.37
CA ARG A 104 -11.53 23.03 -5.83
C ARG A 104 -11.60 23.98 -4.65
#